data_AF-A0A6V7KS84-F1
#
_entry.id   AF-A0A6V7KS84-F1
#
_cell.length_a   1.000
_cell.length_b   1.000
_cell.length_c   1.000
_cell.angle_alpha   90.00
_cell.angle_beta   90.00
_cell.angle_gamma   90.00
#
_symmetry.space_group_name_H-M   'P 1'
#
loop_
_entity.id
_entity.type
_entity.pdbx_description
1 polymer ?
#
loop_
_entity_poly.entity_id
_entity_poly.type
_entity_poly.pdbx_seq_one_letter_code
_entity_poly.pdbx_strand_id
1 'polypeptide(L)'
;YSAVEVLREEPAKVTIRGLRRSFYPPTHLPMVNNMPPDKTLKLEWVYGYRGTDTKRNLWVLPSGELLYYVAAVAVLFHREENTQRHYVGHTEDITCMEIHPSRELVATGQKAGRHRKTVPHVRIWSTETLATLYVFGMTEFQVGVSALAFSQL
;
A
#
# COMPACT_ATOMS: atom_id res chain seq x y z
N TYR A 1 -6.04 23.82 -53.99
CA TYR A 1 -5.16 23.35 -52.91
C TYR A 1 -5.83 22.14 -52.24
N SER A 2 -5.42 20.92 -52.58
CA SER A 2 -6.12 19.69 -52.16
C SER A 2 -5.60 19.16 -50.82
N ALA A 3 -6.43 19.27 -49.79
CA ALA A 3 -6.81 18.28 -48.76
C ALA A 3 -5.82 17.30 -48.09
N VAL A 4 -4.52 17.16 -48.39
CA VAL A 4 -3.78 15.95 -47.94
C VAL A 4 -2.34 16.17 -47.49
N GLU A 5 -2.07 17.28 -46.79
CA GLU A 5 -0.84 17.42 -45.98
C GLU A 5 -1.17 17.78 -44.52
N VAL A 6 -2.30 17.28 -44.02
CA VAL A 6 -2.39 17.04 -42.57
C VAL A 6 -1.36 15.94 -42.31
N LEU A 7 -0.19 16.34 -41.79
CA LEU A 7 0.84 15.46 -41.27
C LEU A 7 0.14 14.41 -40.38
N ARG A 8 -0.18 13.25 -40.96
CA ARG A 8 -0.70 12.12 -40.22
C ARG A 8 0.48 11.67 -39.38
N GLU A 9 0.54 12.13 -38.14
CA GLU A 9 1.51 11.63 -37.18
C GLU A 9 1.48 10.10 -37.20
N GLU A 10 2.67 9.50 -37.21
CA GLU A 10 2.75 8.05 -37.31
C GLU A 10 2.01 7.38 -36.14
N PRO A 11 1.30 6.26 -36.39
CA PRO A 11 0.61 5.56 -35.33
C PRO A 11 1.60 5.11 -34.25
N ALA A 12 1.25 5.38 -32.99
CA ALA A 12 2.01 4.90 -31.85
C ALA A 12 1.98 3.36 -31.84
N LYS A 13 3.16 2.75 -31.95
CA LYS A 13 3.33 1.29 -32.00
C LYS A 13 3.84 0.81 -30.65
N VAL A 14 3.04 0.04 -29.93
CA VAL A 14 3.38 -0.49 -28.60
C VAL A 14 3.35 -2.01 -28.63
N THR A 15 4.37 -2.65 -28.07
CA THR A 15 4.41 -4.11 -27.91
C THR A 15 3.93 -4.46 -26.50
N ILE A 16 2.77 -5.09 -26.40
CA ILE A 16 2.18 -5.51 -25.12
C ILE A 16 2.17 -7.03 -25.08
N ARG A 17 2.96 -7.62 -24.17
CA ARG A 17 3.13 -9.08 -24.05
C ARG A 17 3.52 -9.76 -25.37
N GLY A 18 4.46 -9.17 -26.11
CA GLY A 18 4.92 -9.67 -27.41
C GLY A 18 3.99 -9.38 -28.60
N LEU A 19 2.77 -8.92 -28.36
CA LEU A 19 1.82 -8.53 -29.41
C LEU A 19 2.02 -7.06 -29.77
N ARG A 20 2.33 -6.78 -31.04
CA ARG A 20 2.43 -5.42 -31.55
C ARG A 20 1.03 -4.84 -31.77
N ARG A 21 0.75 -3.70 -31.12
CA ARG A 21 -0.48 -2.93 -31.26
C ARG A 21 -0.15 -1.57 -31.87
N SER A 22 -1.03 -1.06 -32.73
CA SER A 22 -0.91 0.26 -33.36
C SER A 22 -2.08 1.13 -32.93
N PHE A 23 -1.78 2.33 -32.45
CA PHE A 23 -2.77 3.32 -32.01
C PHE A 23 -2.68 4.51 -32.95
N TYR A 24 -3.77 4.79 -33.66
CA TYR A 24 -3.85 5.89 -34.60
C TYR A 24 -4.29 7.16 -33.86
N PRO A 25 -3.53 8.27 -33.95
CA PRO A 25 -3.93 9.51 -33.31
C PRO A 25 -5.15 10.14 -34.00
N PRO A 26 -5.97 10.92 -33.27
CA PRO A 26 -7.01 11.75 -33.88
C PRO A 26 -6.41 12.80 -34.84
N THR A 27 -7.20 13.28 -35.79
CA THR A 27 -6.79 14.27 -36.80
C THR A 27 -6.29 15.60 -36.20
N HIS A 28 -6.82 15.97 -35.02
CA HIS A 28 -6.43 17.16 -34.28
C HIS A 28 -5.88 16.74 -32.92
N LEU A 29 -4.57 16.53 -32.86
CA LEU A 29 -3.89 16.24 -31.60
C LEU A 29 -3.66 17.54 -30.82
N PRO A 30 -4.03 17.59 -29.53
CA PRO A 30 -3.51 18.64 -28.66
C PRO A 30 -2.00 18.47 -28.48
N MET A 31 -1.30 19.56 -28.14
CA MET A 31 0.13 19.48 -27.81
C MET A 31 0.34 18.47 -26.66
N VAL A 32 1.33 17.59 -26.82
CA VAL A 32 1.65 16.57 -25.82
C VAL A 32 2.09 17.26 -24.53
N ASN A 33 1.37 16.98 -23.44
CA ASN A 33 1.73 17.41 -22.10
C ASN A 33 2.04 16.18 -21.24
N ASN A 34 3.31 15.98 -20.91
CA ASN A 34 3.80 14.89 -20.05
C ASN A 34 4.03 15.32 -18.60
N MET A 35 3.49 16.47 -18.19
CA MET A 35 3.55 16.90 -16.79
C MET A 35 2.69 15.98 -15.91
N PRO A 36 3.09 15.78 -14.64
CA PRO A 36 2.26 15.04 -13.71
C PRO A 36 0.89 15.73 -13.54
N PRO A 37 -0.18 14.97 -13.22
CA PRO A 37 -1.47 15.57 -12.91
C PRO A 37 -1.39 16.51 -11.70
N ASP A 38 -2.19 17.57 -11.70
CA ASP A 38 -2.29 18.53 -10.59
C ASP A 38 -2.98 17.95 -9.33
N LYS A 39 -3.43 16.69 -9.40
CA LYS A 39 -4.16 16.00 -8.34
C LYS A 39 -3.39 14.78 -7.88
N THR A 40 -3.44 14.54 -6.57
CA THR A 40 -2.85 13.37 -5.91
C THR A 40 -3.94 12.44 -5.42
N LEU A 41 -3.66 11.15 -5.41
CA LEU A 41 -4.54 10.17 -4.77
C LEU A 41 -4.28 10.12 -3.27
N LYS A 42 -5.35 9.98 -2.49
CA LYS A 42 -5.29 9.73 -1.05
C LYS A 42 -6.15 8.52 -0.74
N LEU A 43 -5.62 7.60 0.06
CA LEU A 43 -6.39 6.47 0.55
C LEU A 43 -7.48 6.98 1.51
N GLU A 44 -8.73 6.68 1.20
CA GLU A 44 -9.89 7.07 2.01
C GLU A 44 -10.46 5.88 2.77
N TRP A 45 -10.56 4.72 2.12
CA TRP A 45 -11.18 3.54 2.70
C TRP A 45 -10.53 2.25 2.24
N VAL A 46 -10.42 1.30 3.15
CA VAL A 46 -10.07 -0.10 2.87
C VAL A 46 -11.29 -0.96 3.19
N TYR A 47 -11.74 -1.73 2.20
CA TYR A 47 -12.83 -2.68 2.37
C TYR A 47 -12.31 -4.08 2.69
N GLY A 48 -12.98 -4.74 3.63
CA GLY A 48 -12.68 -6.12 4.03
C GLY A 48 -11.90 -6.20 5.35
N TYR A 49 -11.80 -7.44 5.84
CA TYR A 49 -11.04 -7.81 7.02
C TYR A 49 -10.38 -9.16 6.74
N ARG A 50 -9.09 -9.27 7.03
CA ARG A 50 -8.37 -10.54 6.87
C ARG A 50 -8.63 -11.43 8.08
N GLY A 51 -9.71 -12.20 8.04
CA GLY A 51 -10.11 -13.11 9.13
C GLY A 51 -9.97 -14.60 8.83
N THR A 52 -9.61 -14.97 7.60
CA THR A 52 -9.66 -16.36 7.12
C THR A 52 -8.39 -17.16 7.45
N ASP A 53 -7.22 -16.52 7.40
CA ASP A 53 -5.91 -17.17 7.46
C ASP A 53 -4.96 -16.58 8.52
N THR A 54 -5.44 -15.62 9.32
CA THR A 54 -4.68 -14.99 10.39
C THR A 54 -5.47 -15.02 11.71
N LYS A 55 -4.75 -14.88 12.82
CA LYS A 55 -5.33 -14.79 14.17
C LYS A 55 -4.71 -13.61 14.91
N ARG A 56 -5.38 -13.14 15.97
CA ARG A 56 -4.89 -12.07 16.86
C ARG A 56 -4.50 -10.78 16.10
N ASN A 57 -5.37 -10.34 15.21
CA ASN A 57 -5.14 -9.19 14.33
C ASN A 57 -6.27 -8.16 14.36
N LEU A 58 -7.09 -8.16 15.42
CA LEU A 58 -8.10 -7.16 15.68
C LEU A 58 -7.96 -6.69 17.13
N TRP A 59 -7.87 -5.39 17.31
CA TRP A 59 -7.66 -4.76 18.59
C TRP A 59 -8.52 -3.50 18.73
N VAL A 60 -8.81 -3.12 19.97
CA VAL A 60 -9.49 -1.85 20.30
C VAL A 60 -8.48 -0.93 20.98
N LEU A 61 -8.19 0.20 20.36
CA LEU A 61 -7.29 1.22 20.90
C LEU A 61 -7.96 2.05 21.99
N PRO A 62 -7.19 2.72 22.88
CA PRO A 62 -7.75 3.65 23.86
C PRO A 62 -8.59 4.78 23.25
N SER A 63 -8.30 5.15 21.99
CA SER A 63 -9.09 6.10 21.21
C SER A 63 -10.47 5.60 20.81
N GLY A 64 -10.78 4.31 21.01
CA GLY A 64 -12.00 3.67 20.50
C GLY A 64 -11.88 3.14 19.07
N GLU A 65 -10.77 3.41 18.38
CA GLU A 65 -10.51 2.92 17.03
C GLU A 65 -10.29 1.40 17.03
N LEU A 66 -10.86 0.72 16.03
CA LEU A 66 -10.60 -0.68 15.72
C LEU A 66 -9.34 -0.77 14.87
N LEU A 67 -8.30 -1.42 15.39
CA LEU A 67 -7.04 -1.67 14.68
C LEU A 67 -7.00 -3.10 14.12
N TYR A 68 -6.90 -3.22 12.80
CA TYR A 68 -6.70 -4.48 12.09
C TYR A 68 -5.85 -4.27 10.82
N TYR A 69 -5.57 -5.32 10.05
CA TYR A 69 -4.86 -5.16 8.77
C TYR A 69 -5.50 -5.94 7.62
N VAL A 70 -5.29 -5.44 6.41
CA VAL A 70 -5.66 -6.06 5.12
C VAL A 70 -4.56 -5.75 4.12
N ALA A 71 -4.10 -6.78 3.39
CA ALA A 71 -2.93 -6.68 2.51
C ALA A 71 -1.74 -6.01 3.24
N ALA A 72 -1.12 -4.99 2.65
CA ALA A 72 0.01 -4.25 3.23
C ALA A 72 -0.40 -3.07 4.14
N VAL A 73 -1.67 -2.95 4.51
CA VAL A 73 -2.20 -1.77 5.22
C VAL A 73 -2.74 -2.16 6.59
N ALA A 74 -2.32 -1.43 7.63
CA ALA A 74 -3.01 -1.46 8.91
C ALA A 74 -4.04 -0.33 8.97
N VAL A 75 -5.26 -0.69 9.34
CA VAL A 75 -6.46 0.16 9.33
C VAL A 75 -6.82 0.48 10.77
N LEU A 76 -6.94 1.77 11.08
CA LEU A 76 -7.52 2.29 12.31
C LEU A 76 -8.90 2.83 11.96
N PHE A 77 -9.94 2.09 12.31
CA PHE A 77 -11.31 2.42 11.98
C PHE A 77 -12.05 3.01 13.18
N HIS A 78 -12.40 4.29 13.10
CA HIS A 78 -13.24 4.95 14.08
C HIS A 78 -14.71 4.72 13.74
N ARG A 79 -15.38 3.83 14.48
CA ARG A 79 -16.75 3.40 14.14
C ARG A 79 -17.80 4.51 14.29
N GLU A 80 -17.70 5.34 15.32
CA GLU A 80 -18.70 6.40 15.58
C GLU A 80 -18.63 7.53 14.55
N GLU A 81 -17.42 8.02 14.26
CA GLU A 81 -17.17 9.01 13.20
C GLU A 81 -17.26 8.44 11.79
N ASN A 82 -17.26 7.11 11.65
CA ASN A 82 -17.21 6.40 10.38
C ASN A 82 -16.04 6.85 9.49
N THR A 83 -14.85 6.98 10.08
CA THR A 83 -13.61 7.40 9.41
C THR A 83 -12.52 6.35 9.55
N GLN A 84 -11.58 6.32 8.59
CA GLN A 84 -10.40 5.47 8.68
C GLN A 84 -9.12 6.29 8.60
N ARG A 85 -8.12 5.88 9.38
CA ARG A 85 -6.73 6.24 9.19
C ARG A 85 -5.93 4.99 8.84
N HIS A 86 -4.85 5.16 8.08
CA HIS A 86 -4.13 4.03 7.48
C HIS A 86 -2.64 4.14 7.72
N TYR A 87 -2.06 3.12 8.33
CA TYR A 87 -0.62 2.93 8.33
C TYR A 87 -0.23 2.14 7.07
N VAL A 88 0.47 2.81 6.16
CA VAL A 88 0.84 2.31 4.81
C VAL A 88 2.35 2.11 4.64
N GLY A 89 3.07 1.84 5.73
CA GLY A 89 4.52 1.70 5.72
C GLY A 89 5.03 0.42 5.05
N HIS A 90 4.21 -0.64 5.03
CA HIS A 90 4.59 -1.93 4.47
C HIS A 90 4.48 -1.95 2.94
N THR A 91 5.35 -2.74 2.31
CA THR A 91 5.39 -2.92 0.85
C THR A 91 4.79 -4.24 0.39
N GLU A 92 4.55 -5.15 1.32
CA GLU A 92 3.98 -6.49 1.12
C GLU A 92 2.99 -6.78 2.24
N ASP A 93 2.23 -7.87 2.10
CA ASP A 93 1.19 -8.25 3.06
C ASP A 93 1.72 -8.27 4.50
N ILE A 94 1.01 -7.58 5.38
CA ILE A 94 1.15 -7.71 6.83
C ILE A 94 0.65 -9.10 7.21
N THR A 95 1.47 -9.82 7.96
CA THR A 95 1.23 -11.22 8.35
C THR A 95 1.06 -11.39 9.85
N CYS A 96 1.53 -10.44 10.66
CA CYS A 96 1.31 -10.43 12.09
C CYS A 96 1.31 -9.00 12.64
N MET A 97 0.66 -8.81 13.78
CA MET A 97 0.53 -7.52 14.47
C MET A 97 0.40 -7.75 15.97
N GLU A 98 1.05 -6.91 16.77
CA GLU A 98 0.90 -6.89 18.22
C GLU A 98 0.92 -5.45 18.72
N ILE A 99 0.15 -5.16 19.78
CA ILE A 99 0.13 -3.85 20.43
C ILE A 99 1.01 -3.89 21.67
N HIS A 100 1.83 -2.86 21.85
CA HIS A 100 2.63 -2.69 23.05
C HIS A 100 1.73 -2.48 24.29
N PRO A 101 2.10 -2.92 25.51
CA PRO A 101 1.27 -2.74 26.71
C PRO A 101 0.85 -1.28 26.98
N SER A 102 1.65 -0.28 26.60
CA SER A 102 1.27 1.14 26.70
C SER A 102 0.14 1.56 25.75
N ARG A 103 -0.14 0.76 24.71
CA ARG A 103 -1.13 0.99 23.64
C ARG A 103 -0.82 2.15 22.69
N GLU A 104 0.36 2.76 22.82
CA GLU A 104 0.82 3.86 21.96
C GLU A 104 1.62 3.35 20.75
N LEU A 105 2.12 2.12 20.83
CA LEU A 105 2.98 1.51 19.82
C LEU A 105 2.40 0.21 19.30
N VAL A 106 2.64 -0.04 18.02
CA VAL A 106 2.26 -1.28 17.34
C VAL A 106 3.48 -1.86 16.65
N ALA A 107 3.65 -3.17 16.75
CA ALA A 107 4.58 -3.94 15.95
C ALA A 107 3.82 -4.65 14.83
N THR A 108 4.26 -4.50 13.58
CA THR A 108 3.73 -5.23 12.43
C THR A 108 4.84 -5.91 11.64
N GLY A 109 4.61 -7.15 11.22
CA GLY A 109 5.55 -7.92 10.39
C GLY A 109 4.98 -8.14 8.99
N GLN A 110 5.84 -8.10 7.98
CA GLN A 110 5.46 -8.43 6.59
C GLN A 110 6.10 -9.71 6.07
N LYS A 111 5.52 -10.26 5.00
CA LYS A 111 6.12 -11.31 4.18
C LYS A 111 7.17 -10.78 3.19
N ALA A 112 7.98 -11.69 2.65
CA ALA A 112 8.77 -11.44 1.44
C ALA A 112 7.84 -11.29 0.23
N GLY A 113 8.19 -10.37 -0.64
CA GLY A 113 7.57 -10.22 -1.94
C GLY A 113 8.39 -10.84 -3.07
N ARG A 114 7.92 -10.64 -4.30
CA ARG A 114 8.62 -11.15 -5.50
C ARG A 114 9.86 -10.34 -5.86
N HIS A 115 9.98 -9.10 -5.38
CA HIS A 115 11.07 -8.21 -5.72
C HIS A 115 12.17 -8.27 -4.67
N ARG A 116 13.43 -8.17 -5.07
CA ARG A 116 14.57 -8.15 -4.12
C ARG A 116 14.54 -7.00 -3.09
N LYS A 117 13.68 -6.00 -3.30
CA LYS A 117 13.49 -4.85 -2.41
C LYS A 117 12.36 -5.06 -1.40
N THR A 118 11.54 -6.09 -1.59
CA THR A 118 10.42 -6.40 -0.71
C THR A 118 10.81 -7.55 0.23
N VAL A 119 11.79 -7.27 1.08
CA VAL A 119 12.27 -8.24 2.08
C VAL A 119 11.36 -8.26 3.31
N PRO A 120 11.24 -9.40 4.00
CA PRO A 120 10.49 -9.43 5.24
C PRO A 120 11.18 -8.63 6.33
N HIS A 121 10.38 -7.95 7.15
CA HIS A 121 10.87 -7.12 8.24
C HIS A 121 9.74 -6.82 9.22
N VAL A 122 10.13 -6.30 10.38
CA VAL A 122 9.23 -5.79 11.40
C VAL A 122 9.30 -4.26 11.39
N ARG A 123 8.16 -3.64 11.64
CA ARG A 123 8.04 -2.20 11.87
C ARG A 123 7.41 -1.93 13.22
N ILE A 124 7.96 -0.95 13.92
CA ILE A 124 7.33 -0.38 15.12
C ILE A 124 6.85 1.02 14.76
N TRP A 125 5.59 1.32 15.04
CA TRP A 125 4.97 2.59 14.66
C TRP A 125 3.99 3.10 15.73
N SER A 126 3.72 4.40 15.71
CA SER A 126 2.86 5.10 16.68
C SER A 126 1.39 5.06 16.25
N THR A 127 0.48 4.70 17.15
CA THR A 127 -0.97 4.69 16.89
C THR A 127 -1.56 6.08 16.69
N GLU A 128 -0.96 7.09 17.30
CA GLU A 128 -1.39 8.48 17.21
C GLU A 128 -0.94 9.10 15.88
N THR A 129 0.37 9.12 15.62
CA THR A 129 0.96 9.85 14.49
C THR A 129 1.06 9.02 13.21
N LEU A 130 0.92 7.69 13.32
CA LEU A 130 1.19 6.72 12.24
C LEU A 130 2.63 6.77 11.71
N ALA A 131 3.55 7.42 12.44
CA ALA A 131 4.96 7.47 12.10
C ALA A 131 5.64 6.12 12.38
N THR A 132 6.51 5.69 11.47
CA THR A 132 7.39 4.54 11.71
C THR A 132 8.55 4.98 12.59
N LEU A 133 8.72 4.32 13.73
CA LEU A 133 9.80 4.58 14.67
C LEU A 133 11.01 3.69 14.41
N TYR A 134 10.76 2.40 14.11
CA TYR A 134 11.82 1.43 13.88
C TYR A 134 11.47 0.49 12.74
N VAL A 135 12.49 0.07 12.00
CA VAL A 135 12.43 -0.99 11.00
C VAL A 135 13.63 -1.91 11.21
N PHE A 136 13.40 -3.21 11.38
CA PHE A 136 14.48 -4.17 11.61
C PHE A 136 14.14 -5.56 11.08
N GLY A 137 15.17 -6.42 10.99
CA GLY A 137 15.03 -7.80 10.51
C GLY A 137 15.12 -7.97 8.99
N MET A 138 15.55 -6.93 8.26
CA MET A 138 15.60 -6.91 6.79
C MET A 138 16.55 -7.95 6.19
N THR A 139 17.53 -8.45 6.96
CA THR A 139 18.50 -9.46 6.54
C THR A 139 18.35 -10.80 7.26
N GLU A 140 17.60 -10.79 8.35
CA GLU A 140 17.44 -11.88 9.30
C GLU A 140 16.25 -12.76 8.91
N PHE A 141 15.20 -12.18 8.33
CA PHE A 141 14.02 -12.90 7.89
C PHE A 141 14.11 -13.23 6.39
N GLN A 142 13.72 -14.46 6.03
CA GLN A 142 13.76 -14.93 4.63
C GLN A 142 12.38 -14.94 3.96
N VAL A 143 11.40 -15.59 4.58
CA VAL A 143 10.07 -15.81 3.98
C VAL A 143 9.04 -14.79 4.46
N GLY A 144 9.04 -14.48 5.76
CA GLY A 144 8.00 -13.68 6.37
C GLY A 144 8.09 -13.70 7.88
N VAL A 145 7.49 -12.70 8.52
CA VAL A 145 7.34 -12.67 9.97
C VAL A 145 5.95 -13.20 10.31
N SER A 146 5.86 -14.37 10.94
CA SER A 146 4.58 -15.05 11.21
C SER A 146 3.95 -14.67 12.56
N ALA A 147 4.76 -14.25 13.52
CA ALA A 147 4.29 -13.89 14.86
C ALA A 147 5.23 -12.86 15.48
N LEU A 148 4.67 -12.01 16.34
CA LEU A 148 5.36 -11.02 17.15
C LEU A 148 4.66 -10.97 18.50
N ALA A 149 5.42 -10.62 19.55
CA ALA A 149 4.88 -10.38 20.88
C ALA A 149 5.73 -9.31 21.56
N PHE A 150 5.09 -8.38 22.27
CA PHE A 150 5.79 -7.55 23.25
C PHE A 150 5.86 -8.28 24.59
N SER A 151 7.01 -8.16 25.26
CA SER A 151 7.14 -8.58 26.66
C SER A 151 6.10 -7.86 27.52
N GLN A 152 5.57 -8.56 28.51
CA GLN A 152 4.62 -8.03 29.49
C GLN A 152 5.30 -7.63 30.81
N LEU A 153 6.62 -7.89 30.92
CA LEU A 153 7.46 -7.52 32.06
C LEU A 153 7.83 -6.04 32.03
#